data_AF-A0A348RYT2-F1
#
_entry.id   AF-A0A348RYT2-F1
#
_cell.length_a   1.000
_cell.length_b   1.000
_cell.length_c   1.000
_cell.angle_alpha   90.00
_cell.angle_beta   90.00
_cell.angle_gamma   90.00
#
_symmetry.space_group_name_H-M   'P 1'
#
loop_
_entity.id
_entity.type
_entity.pdbx_description
1 polymer ?
#
loop_
_entity_poly.entity_id
_entity_poly.type
_entity_poly.pdbx_seq_one_letter_code
_entity_poly.pdbx_strand_id
1 'polypeptide(L)'
;MVPEFSHRFRIEQDGSADTLLRIKLTNPSDQSMRAKVNLSSLDSRWIFSPDRLNRTIKPGAVMEMFFRVFRWNDSLDLSWRNPVCDVQLDYIAENGRHYPIKSSLHDIPFTVDMPTPSIPRVESVIELDGNGDYLRVDADQINLSGGPFTAECWIKVPYLKEDVTLVSNAEKKGGFRLSISKGRPLFEVHLRDGSLVTVKPAGKDAIYAGKWHHLAGVFKSRAASLYLDGRLVGRESVESLAEPSQYPLLIGAEVTAQPVASLFFAGRLDGIKISSDAKYDSDSFTPSRRHLPDRYTELLLNMDDLRVLWLYDESINKAHPQIIGGAMIQAEY
;
A
#
# COMPACT_ATOMS: atom_id res chain seq x y z
N MET A 1 21.51 1.08 6.61
CA MET A 1 20.86 1.70 7.78
C MET A 1 19.55 2.30 7.30
N VAL A 2 18.44 2.02 7.97
CA VAL A 2 17.11 2.54 7.60
C VAL A 2 16.66 3.52 8.68
N PRO A 3 16.18 4.73 8.32
CA PRO A 3 15.64 5.67 9.30
C PRO A 3 14.33 5.14 9.90
N GLU A 4 14.24 5.19 11.22
CA GLU A 4 13.01 4.97 11.97
C GLU A 4 12.38 6.33 12.28
N PHE A 5 11.19 6.61 11.75
CA PHE A 5 10.44 7.83 12.00
C PHE A 5 9.56 7.67 13.25
N SER A 6 9.48 8.69 14.10
CA SER A 6 8.71 8.58 15.35
C SER A 6 7.20 8.48 15.17
N HIS A 7 6.68 9.04 14.09
CA HIS A 7 5.25 9.02 13.77
C HIS A 7 5.04 9.43 12.31
N ARG A 8 3.83 9.16 11.84
CA ARG A 8 3.26 9.69 10.60
C ARG A 8 2.58 11.01 10.93
N PHE A 9 3.06 12.13 10.40
CA PHE A 9 2.48 13.44 10.70
C PHE A 9 1.31 13.75 9.78
N ARG A 10 0.41 14.64 10.21
CA ARG A 10 -0.81 14.96 9.47
C ARG A 10 -0.60 16.18 8.56
N ILE A 11 -1.11 16.08 7.34
CA ILE A 11 -1.36 17.20 6.44
C ILE A 11 -2.81 17.62 6.68
N GLU A 12 -3.02 18.84 7.12
CA GLU A 12 -4.35 19.36 7.41
C GLU A 12 -5.16 19.60 6.12
N GLN A 13 -6.47 19.84 6.25
CA GLN A 13 -7.34 20.02 5.08
C GLN A 13 -6.96 21.23 4.23
N ASP A 14 -6.28 22.24 4.78
CA ASP A 14 -5.77 23.40 4.05
C ASP A 14 -4.36 23.16 3.46
N GLY A 15 -3.87 21.92 3.55
CA GLY A 15 -2.56 21.49 3.08
C GLY A 15 -1.40 21.84 4.01
N SER A 16 -1.64 22.50 5.14
CA SER A 16 -0.57 22.81 6.09
C SER A 16 -0.09 21.60 6.88
N ALA A 17 1.12 21.69 7.42
CA ALA A 17 1.65 20.74 8.39
C ALA A 17 2.68 21.45 9.28
N ASP A 18 2.71 21.13 10.57
CA ASP A 18 3.77 21.58 11.47
C ASP A 18 3.99 20.51 12.54
N THR A 19 5.16 19.87 12.52
CA THR A 19 5.49 18.82 13.47
C THR A 19 6.97 18.84 13.84
N LEU A 20 7.27 18.29 15.03
CA LEU A 20 8.62 17.90 15.40
C LEU A 20 8.79 16.40 15.16
N LEU A 21 9.48 16.06 14.09
CA LEU A 21 9.76 14.68 13.70
C LEU A 21 11.07 14.21 14.34
N ARG A 22 11.02 13.08 15.05
CA ARG A 22 12.22 12.40 15.53
C ARG A 22 12.60 11.31 14.54
N ILE A 23 13.86 11.30 14.13
CA ILE A 23 14.45 10.28 13.26
C ILE A 23 15.51 9.54 14.04
N LYS A 24 15.39 8.22 14.09
CA LYS A 24 16.34 7.32 14.74
C LYS A 24 17.11 6.52 13.68
N LEU A 25 18.41 6.40 13.89
CA LEU A 25 19.33 5.63 13.06
C LEU A 25 20.18 4.71 13.93
N THR A 26 20.09 3.40 13.69
CA THR A 26 20.82 2.37 14.43
C THR A 26 22.00 1.87 13.60
N ASN A 27 23.22 1.94 14.13
CA ASN A 27 24.39 1.36 13.46
C ASN A 27 24.47 -0.15 13.74
N PRO A 28 24.20 -1.03 12.76
CA PRO A 28 24.23 -2.47 12.99
C PRO A 28 25.65 -3.06 12.87
N SER A 29 26.63 -2.27 12.44
CA SER A 29 27.99 -2.73 12.21
C SER A 29 28.85 -2.67 13.49
N ASP A 30 29.96 -3.38 13.43
CA ASP A 30 31.05 -3.39 14.41
C ASP A 30 31.98 -2.17 14.27
N GLN A 31 31.73 -1.30 13.31
CA GLN A 31 32.60 -0.17 12.96
C GLN A 31 31.85 1.16 13.06
N SER A 32 32.58 2.26 13.20
CA SER A 32 31.95 3.58 13.25
C SER A 32 31.47 4.01 11.86
N MET A 33 30.28 4.59 11.80
CA MET A 33 29.69 5.09 10.56
C MET A 33 29.43 6.58 10.69
N ARG A 34 29.80 7.37 9.69
CA ARG A 34 29.33 8.75 9.57
C ARG A 34 28.03 8.74 8.76
N ALA A 35 26.95 9.23 9.38
CA ALA A 35 25.66 9.41 8.74
C ALA A 35 25.44 10.90 8.45
N LYS A 36 25.18 11.22 7.18
CA LYS A 36 24.65 12.52 6.74
C LYS A 36 23.18 12.30 6.41
N VAL A 37 22.31 13.02 7.11
CA VAL A 37 20.86 12.97 6.91
C VAL A 37 20.42 14.31 6.36
N ASN A 38 19.75 14.28 5.20
CA ASN A 38 19.18 15.46 4.55
C ASN A 38 17.68 15.25 4.38
N LEU A 39 16.87 16.21 4.84
CA LEU A 39 15.45 16.27 4.52
C LEU A 39 15.26 17.22 3.34
N SER A 40 14.47 16.81 2.36
CA SER A 40 14.20 17.62 1.17
C SER A 40 12.85 17.27 0.56
N SER A 41 12.37 18.14 -0.33
CA SER A 41 11.28 17.84 -1.26
C SER A 41 11.51 18.64 -2.54
N LEU A 42 11.00 18.14 -3.66
CA LEU A 42 10.92 18.90 -4.90
C LEU A 42 9.74 19.89 -4.89
N ASP A 43 8.90 19.86 -3.87
CA ASP A 43 7.89 20.88 -3.57
C ASP A 43 8.50 21.89 -2.58
N SER A 44 8.65 23.14 -3.02
CA SER A 44 9.31 24.22 -2.26
C SER A 44 8.50 24.73 -1.06
N ARG A 45 7.25 24.29 -0.90
CA ARG A 45 6.40 24.66 0.23
C ARG A 45 6.81 23.95 1.52
N TRP A 46 7.60 22.89 1.41
CA TRP A 46 8.21 22.21 2.55
C TRP A 46 9.40 22.99 3.11
N ILE A 47 9.43 23.11 4.43
CA ILE A 47 10.51 23.72 5.19
C ILE A 47 10.95 22.71 6.25
N PHE A 48 12.26 22.46 6.30
CA PHE A 48 12.89 21.57 7.27
C PHE A 48 13.88 22.37 8.13
N SER A 49 13.82 22.19 9.45
CA SER A 49 14.73 22.88 10.38
C SER A 49 15.23 21.97 11.50
N PRO A 50 16.55 21.65 11.57
CA PRO A 50 17.50 21.84 10.47
C PRO A 50 17.06 21.05 9.23
N ASP A 51 17.61 21.33 8.05
CA ASP A 51 17.39 20.53 6.83
C ASP A 51 18.43 19.39 6.71
N ARG A 52 19.56 19.53 7.40
CA ARG A 52 20.69 18.60 7.37
C ARG A 52 21.29 18.37 8.74
N LEU A 53 21.66 17.13 9.02
CA LEU A 53 22.52 16.75 10.14
C LEU A 53 23.62 15.80 9.68
N ASN A 54 24.77 15.88 10.33
CA ASN A 54 25.92 15.00 10.08
C ASN A 54 26.56 14.59 11.41
N ARG A 55 26.65 13.28 11.65
CA ARG A 55 27.17 12.73 12.91
C ARG A 55 27.84 11.38 12.69
N THR A 56 28.79 11.05 13.56
CA THR A 56 29.37 9.72 13.66
C THR A 56 28.59 8.89 14.67
N ILE A 57 28.15 7.70 14.27
CA ILE A 57 27.46 6.72 15.09
C ILE A 57 28.46 5.60 15.40
N LYS A 58 28.71 5.37 16.69
CA LYS A 58 29.59 4.28 17.17
C LYS A 58 29.01 2.89 16.81
N PRO A 59 29.82 1.83 16.84
CA PRO A 59 29.34 0.46 16.67
C PRO A 59 28.17 0.14 17.61
N GLY A 60 27.10 -0.46 17.08
CA GLY A 60 25.88 -0.79 17.84
C GLY A 60 25.10 0.39 18.41
N ALA A 61 25.57 1.63 18.25
CA ALA A 61 24.93 2.79 18.87
C ALA A 61 23.73 3.29 18.06
N VAL A 62 22.87 3.99 18.76
CA VAL A 62 21.69 4.67 18.19
C VAL A 62 21.95 6.17 18.18
N MET A 63 21.62 6.80 17.05
CA MET A 63 21.55 8.25 16.92
C MET A 63 20.10 8.67 16.83
N GLU A 64 19.71 9.65 17.66
CA GLU A 64 18.41 10.31 17.57
C GLU A 64 18.59 11.76 17.12
N MET A 65 17.72 12.20 16.24
CA MET A 65 17.72 13.55 15.66
C MET A 65 16.30 14.09 15.66
N PHE A 66 16.16 15.41 15.77
CA PHE A 66 14.88 16.10 15.76
C PHE A 66 14.88 17.13 14.63
N PHE A 67 13.84 17.09 13.82
CA PHE A 67 13.62 17.96 12.67
C PHE A 67 12.24 18.58 12.81
N ARG A 68 12.14 19.90 12.74
CA ARG A 68 10.84 20.52 12.47
C ARG A 68 10.54 20.31 11.00
N VAL A 69 9.40 19.70 10.70
CA VAL A 69 8.85 19.55 9.36
C VAL A 69 7.65 20.48 9.29
N PHE A 70 7.73 21.47 8.40
CA PHE A 70 6.71 22.48 8.24
C PHE A 70 6.29 22.59 6.77
N ARG A 71 5.01 22.81 6.52
CA ARG A 71 4.45 23.17 5.22
C ARG A 71 3.43 24.28 5.43
N TRP A 72 3.53 25.34 4.63
CA TRP A 72 2.50 26.38 4.61
C TRP A 72 1.14 25.82 4.22
N ASN A 73 0.07 26.49 4.67
CA ASN A 73 -1.24 26.22 4.10
C ASN A 73 -1.22 26.64 2.63
N ASP A 74 -1.47 25.67 1.77
CA ASP A 74 -1.50 25.87 0.33
C ASP A 74 -2.12 24.64 -0.30
N SER A 75 -2.61 24.81 -1.51
CA SER A 75 -3.27 23.79 -2.30
C SER A 75 -2.45 22.50 -2.30
N LEU A 76 -3.16 21.39 -2.12
CA LEU A 76 -2.68 20.12 -2.62
C LEU A 76 -2.91 20.19 -4.14
N ASP A 77 -1.86 20.01 -4.94
CA ASP A 77 -1.91 20.14 -6.40
C ASP A 77 -0.83 19.25 -7.04
N LEU A 78 -0.76 19.25 -8.38
CA LEU A 78 0.17 18.41 -9.14
C LEU A 78 1.65 18.75 -8.92
N SER A 79 1.96 19.89 -8.28
CA SER A 79 3.32 20.22 -7.86
C SER A 79 3.74 19.51 -6.57
N TRP A 80 2.80 18.83 -5.89
CA TRP A 80 3.10 18.04 -4.71
C TRP A 80 4.20 17.02 -4.95
N ARG A 81 5.20 17.04 -4.08
CA ARG A 81 6.25 16.03 -4.03
C ARG A 81 6.43 15.64 -2.57
N ASN A 82 6.42 14.34 -2.31
CA ASN A 82 6.55 13.82 -0.95
C ASN A 82 7.86 14.33 -0.33
N PRO A 83 7.85 14.71 0.97
CA PRO A 83 9.07 14.99 1.69
C PRO A 83 9.87 13.70 1.87
N VAL A 84 11.18 13.76 1.63
CA VAL A 84 12.09 12.61 1.65
C VAL A 84 13.27 12.83 2.59
N CYS A 85 13.76 11.74 3.15
CA CYS A 85 14.94 11.63 3.98
C CYS A 85 16.05 10.89 3.21
N ASP A 86 17.07 11.62 2.76
CA ASP A 86 18.28 11.06 2.18
C ASP A 86 19.30 10.73 3.28
N VAL A 87 19.65 9.46 3.40
CA VAL A 87 20.64 8.96 4.33
C VAL A 87 21.88 8.55 3.54
N GLN A 88 22.96 9.31 3.70
CA GLN A 88 24.27 9.02 3.11
C GLN A 88 25.21 8.50 4.20
N LEU A 89 25.89 7.40 3.91
CA LEU A 89 26.73 6.70 4.88
C LEU A 89 28.17 6.60 4.39
N ASP A 90 29.10 7.07 5.24
CA ASP A 90 30.53 6.84 5.08
C ASP A 90 31.01 5.87 6.18
N TYR A 91 31.57 4.73 5.79
CA TYR A 91 32.33 3.85 6.67
C TYR A 91 33.60 4.55 7.14
N ILE A 92 33.93 4.45 8.43
CA ILE A 92 35.18 4.98 8.98
C ILE A 92 36.09 3.80 9.31
N ALA A 93 37.14 3.61 8.51
CA ALA A 93 38.14 2.57 8.77
C ALA A 93 39.00 2.91 9.99
N GLU A 94 39.68 1.91 10.56
CA GLU A 94 40.58 2.07 11.70
C GLU A 94 41.71 3.09 11.44
N ASN A 95 42.14 3.24 10.18
CA ASN A 95 43.12 4.23 9.75
C ASN A 95 42.54 5.64 9.55
N GLY A 96 41.28 5.87 9.93
CA GLY A 96 40.56 7.14 9.79
C GLY A 96 40.08 7.47 8.38
N ARG A 97 40.29 6.60 7.39
CA ARG A 97 39.79 6.82 6.02
C ARG A 97 38.28 6.62 5.95
N HIS A 98 37.64 7.45 5.14
CA HIS A 98 36.21 7.41 4.89
C HIS A 98 35.92 6.72 3.56
N TYR A 99 35.02 5.74 3.59
CA TYR A 99 34.61 5.00 2.40
C TYR A 99 33.08 5.13 2.23
N PRO A 100 32.59 5.76 1.16
CA PRO A 100 31.15 5.87 0.92
C PRO A 100 30.57 4.48 0.65
N ILE A 101 29.44 4.15 1.28
CA ILE A 101 28.79 2.83 1.11
C ILE A 101 27.74 2.92 -0.01
N LYS A 102 26.56 3.47 0.29
CA LYS A 102 25.50 3.77 -0.68
C LYS A 102 24.53 4.72 0.01
N SER A 103 24.03 5.72 -0.69
CA SER A 103 22.92 6.53 -0.20
C SER A 103 21.60 5.77 -0.32
N SER A 104 20.68 6.09 0.57
CA SER A 104 19.32 5.57 0.53
C SER A 104 18.33 6.71 0.74
N LEU A 105 17.33 6.79 -0.14
CA LEU A 105 16.25 7.77 -0.07
C LEU A 105 15.00 7.10 0.51
N HIS A 106 14.38 7.74 1.49
CA HIS A 106 13.19 7.23 2.19
C HIS A 106 12.09 8.29 2.19
N ASP A 107 10.86 7.92 1.87
CA ASP A 107 9.71 8.80 2.07
C ASP A 107 9.56 9.11 3.57
N ILE A 108 9.31 10.36 3.92
CA ILE A 108 8.92 10.72 5.29
C ILE A 108 7.40 10.47 5.40
N PRO A 109 6.95 9.63 6.34
CA PRO A 109 5.56 9.21 6.40
C PRO A 109 4.65 10.37 6.83
N PHE A 110 3.55 10.56 6.10
CA PHE A 110 2.45 11.46 6.47
C PHE A 110 1.08 10.84 6.19
N THR A 111 0.03 11.40 6.79
CA THR A 111 -1.38 11.18 6.43
C THR A 111 -1.97 12.48 5.90
N VAL A 112 -2.99 12.40 5.05
CA VAL A 112 -3.72 13.58 4.56
C VAL A 112 -5.08 13.64 5.23
N ASP A 113 -5.46 14.80 5.75
CA ASP A 113 -6.83 15.00 6.20
C ASP A 113 -7.72 15.34 5.00
N MET A 114 -8.63 14.43 4.69
CA MET A 114 -9.62 14.63 3.64
C MET A 114 -11.01 14.74 4.28
N PRO A 115 -11.80 15.77 3.93
CA PRO A 115 -13.18 15.84 4.38
C PRO A 115 -13.96 14.64 3.83
N THR A 116 -14.89 14.11 4.61
CA THR A 116 -15.77 13.03 4.14
C THR A 116 -16.56 13.53 2.92
N PRO A 117 -16.46 12.87 1.75
CA PRO A 117 -17.22 13.24 0.59
C PRO A 117 -18.70 12.89 0.76
N SER A 118 -19.55 13.60 0.05
CA SER A 118 -20.96 13.18 -0.11
C SER A 118 -21.03 11.94 -0.99
N ILE A 119 -21.89 10.98 -0.64
CA ILE A 119 -22.17 9.83 -1.50
C ILE A 119 -22.68 10.32 -2.86
N PRO A 120 -22.01 9.98 -3.98
CA PRO A 120 -22.37 10.49 -5.29
C PRO A 120 -23.65 9.86 -5.81
N ARG A 121 -24.36 10.56 -6.70
CA ARG A 121 -25.56 10.02 -7.37
C ARG A 121 -25.23 8.99 -8.47
N VAL A 122 -24.04 9.13 -9.05
CA VAL A 122 -23.48 8.25 -10.07
C VAL A 122 -22.20 7.70 -9.48
N GLU A 123 -22.04 6.39 -9.45
CA GLU A 123 -20.82 5.79 -8.91
C GLU A 123 -19.64 6.13 -9.81
N SER A 124 -18.49 6.23 -9.17
CA SER A 124 -17.20 6.45 -9.81
C SER A 124 -16.41 5.16 -9.77
N VAL A 125 -15.50 4.99 -10.73
CA VAL A 125 -14.58 3.86 -10.78
C VAL A 125 -13.20 4.39 -11.12
N ILE A 126 -12.16 3.69 -10.67
CA ILE A 126 -10.80 4.01 -11.09
C ILE A 126 -10.44 3.18 -12.32
N GLU A 127 -9.94 3.85 -13.37
CA GLU A 127 -9.43 3.24 -14.58
C GLU A 127 -7.90 3.27 -14.55
N LEU A 128 -7.30 2.09 -14.75
CA LEU A 128 -5.85 1.86 -14.83
C LEU A 128 -5.49 1.40 -16.24
N ASP A 129 -4.37 1.87 -16.76
CA ASP A 129 -3.96 1.64 -18.16
C ASP A 129 -3.13 0.36 -18.38
N GLY A 130 -2.71 -0.32 -17.31
CA GLY A 130 -1.80 -1.47 -17.35
C GLY A 130 -0.33 -1.12 -17.54
N ASN A 131 0.06 0.13 -17.32
CA ASN A 131 1.42 0.62 -17.52
C ASN A 131 1.80 1.70 -16.49
N GLY A 132 2.20 1.25 -15.30
CA GLY A 132 2.73 2.16 -14.26
C GLY A 132 1.67 2.79 -13.37
N ASP A 133 0.39 2.60 -13.67
CA ASP A 133 -0.74 3.08 -12.89
C ASP A 133 -1.09 2.12 -11.75
N TYR A 134 -1.14 2.64 -10.52
CA TYR A 134 -1.60 1.89 -9.34
C TYR A 134 -1.91 2.81 -8.15
N LEU A 135 -2.60 2.27 -7.16
CA LEU A 135 -2.75 2.92 -5.86
C LEU A 135 -1.79 2.30 -4.85
N ARG A 136 -1.21 3.13 -3.98
CA ARG A 136 -0.31 2.71 -2.91
C ARG A 136 -0.84 3.11 -1.55
N VAL A 137 -0.95 2.14 -0.65
CA VAL A 137 -1.13 2.33 0.79
C VAL A 137 0.13 1.84 1.50
N ASP A 138 0.69 2.63 2.40
CA ASP A 138 1.90 2.20 3.12
C ASP A 138 1.58 1.06 4.09
N ALA A 139 2.58 0.19 4.34
CA ALA A 139 2.40 -1.07 5.06
C ALA A 139 1.87 -0.90 6.49
N ASP A 140 2.19 0.23 7.14
CA ASP A 140 1.81 0.55 8.52
C ASP A 140 0.39 1.10 8.66
N GLN A 141 -0.34 1.30 7.55
CA GLN A 141 -1.69 1.88 7.56
C GLN A 141 -2.82 0.84 7.50
N ILE A 142 -2.50 -0.45 7.29
CA ILE A 142 -3.46 -1.55 7.20
C ILE A 142 -3.03 -2.65 8.16
N ASN A 143 -3.94 -3.09 9.03
CA ASN A 143 -3.60 -4.11 10.03
C ASN A 143 -4.23 -5.47 9.71
N LEU A 144 -3.43 -6.39 9.18
CA LEU A 144 -3.80 -7.80 8.99
C LEU A 144 -2.93 -8.69 9.87
N SER A 145 -3.27 -8.80 11.15
CA SER A 145 -2.46 -9.45 12.20
C SER A 145 -2.47 -11.00 12.17
N GLY A 146 -2.43 -11.62 10.99
CA GLY A 146 -2.44 -13.08 10.81
C GLY A 146 -3.76 -13.77 11.19
N GLY A 147 -4.80 -13.00 11.52
CA GLY A 147 -6.16 -13.47 11.80
C GLY A 147 -6.98 -13.73 10.53
N PRO A 148 -8.29 -14.03 10.67
CA PRO A 148 -9.18 -14.09 9.53
C PRO A 148 -9.20 -12.74 8.80
N PHE A 149 -9.28 -12.77 7.47
CA PHE A 149 -9.38 -11.55 6.67
C PHE A 149 -10.12 -11.79 5.37
N THR A 150 -10.59 -10.70 4.77
CA THR A 150 -11.21 -10.67 3.44
C THR A 150 -10.60 -9.55 2.62
N ALA A 151 -10.17 -9.86 1.40
CA ALA A 151 -9.80 -8.87 0.40
C ALA A 151 -10.74 -9.01 -0.79
N GLU A 152 -11.44 -7.95 -1.16
CA GLU A 152 -12.44 -7.98 -2.22
C GLU A 152 -12.44 -6.72 -3.07
N CYS A 153 -12.90 -6.86 -4.32
CA CYS A 153 -13.06 -5.75 -5.26
C CYS A 153 -14.03 -6.13 -6.39
N TRP A 154 -14.59 -5.11 -7.02
CA TRP A 154 -15.22 -5.21 -8.32
C TRP A 154 -14.20 -4.89 -9.42
N ILE A 155 -14.26 -5.65 -10.50
CA ILE A 155 -13.37 -5.50 -11.65
C ILE A 155 -14.14 -5.48 -12.97
N LYS A 156 -13.64 -4.73 -13.95
CA LYS A 156 -14.05 -4.83 -15.35
C LYS A 156 -12.82 -4.75 -16.24
N VAL A 157 -12.51 -5.87 -16.89
CA VAL A 157 -11.33 -5.98 -17.75
C VAL A 157 -11.69 -5.76 -19.21
N PRO A 158 -10.89 -5.00 -19.98
CA PRO A 158 -11.13 -4.79 -21.41
C PRO A 158 -10.74 -6.02 -22.26
N TYR A 159 -9.76 -6.81 -21.82
CA TYR A 159 -9.27 -8.02 -22.49
C TYR A 159 -8.67 -9.01 -21.47
N LEU A 160 -8.56 -10.29 -21.88
CA LEU A 160 -8.16 -11.43 -21.02
C LEU A 160 -6.94 -12.14 -21.59
N LYS A 161 -5.72 -11.62 -21.44
CA LYS A 161 -4.54 -12.32 -21.98
C LYS A 161 -3.29 -12.34 -21.10
N GLU A 162 -3.14 -11.42 -20.17
CA GLU A 162 -1.93 -11.33 -19.33
C GLU A 162 -2.20 -11.66 -17.86
N ASP A 163 -1.13 -12.00 -17.15
CA ASP A 163 -1.12 -12.09 -15.70
C ASP A 163 -1.12 -10.66 -15.12
N VAL A 164 -2.11 -10.34 -14.30
CA VAL A 164 -2.28 -9.00 -13.73
C VAL A 164 -2.65 -9.09 -12.25
N THR A 165 -2.21 -8.11 -11.47
CA THR A 165 -2.47 -8.05 -10.04
C THR A 165 -3.50 -6.98 -9.72
N LEU A 166 -4.52 -7.36 -8.96
CA LEU A 166 -5.62 -6.48 -8.56
C LEU A 166 -5.32 -5.81 -7.23
N VAL A 167 -4.92 -6.60 -6.24
CA VAL A 167 -4.57 -6.14 -4.90
C VAL A 167 -3.47 -7.04 -4.36
N SER A 168 -2.35 -6.47 -3.92
CA SER A 168 -1.24 -7.24 -3.36
C SER A 168 -0.42 -6.46 -2.34
N ASN A 169 -0.06 -7.15 -1.27
CA ASN A 169 1.12 -6.84 -0.47
C ASN A 169 2.05 -8.07 -0.35
N ALA A 170 1.83 -9.09 -1.18
CA ALA A 170 2.60 -10.33 -1.13
C ALA A 170 4.00 -10.12 -1.71
N GLU A 171 5.03 -10.28 -0.87
CA GLU A 171 6.41 -10.31 -1.30
C GLU A 171 7.28 -11.06 -0.27
N LYS A 172 8.28 -11.80 -0.76
CA LYS A 172 9.11 -12.75 -0.01
C LYS A 172 8.34 -13.82 0.78
N LYS A 173 7.95 -13.52 2.01
CA LYS A 173 7.45 -14.51 2.99
C LYS A 173 6.19 -14.05 3.71
N GLY A 174 5.53 -12.97 3.26
CA GLY A 174 4.34 -12.44 3.91
C GLY A 174 3.38 -11.79 2.93
N GLY A 175 2.13 -11.61 3.37
CA GLY A 175 1.07 -10.95 2.60
C GLY A 175 0.20 -11.87 1.76
N PHE A 176 -0.64 -11.26 0.94
CA PHE A 176 -1.58 -11.91 0.03
C PHE A 176 -1.60 -11.23 -1.34
N ARG A 177 -2.09 -11.94 -2.35
CA ARG A 177 -2.29 -11.43 -3.72
C ARG A 177 -3.65 -11.90 -4.24
N LEU A 178 -4.45 -10.95 -4.73
CA LEU A 178 -5.61 -11.21 -5.57
C LEU A 178 -5.24 -10.82 -7.01
N SER A 179 -5.28 -11.76 -7.93
CA SER A 179 -4.79 -11.59 -9.30
C SER A 179 -5.65 -12.31 -10.32
N ILE A 180 -5.39 -12.05 -11.59
CA ILE A 180 -5.99 -12.75 -12.73
C ILE A 180 -4.85 -13.34 -13.54
N SER A 181 -4.92 -14.64 -13.82
CA SER A 181 -4.02 -15.30 -14.76
C SER A 181 -4.81 -15.92 -15.89
N LYS A 182 -4.55 -15.47 -17.12
CA LYS A 182 -5.21 -15.98 -18.35
C LYS A 182 -6.74 -16.02 -18.22
N GLY A 183 -7.31 -14.95 -17.65
CA GLY A 183 -8.75 -14.79 -17.43
C GLY A 183 -9.34 -15.59 -16.26
N ARG A 184 -8.52 -16.23 -15.43
CA ARG A 184 -8.96 -16.94 -14.22
C ARG A 184 -8.51 -16.19 -12.97
N PRO A 185 -9.41 -15.96 -11.99
CA PRO A 185 -9.01 -15.34 -10.74
C PRO A 185 -8.14 -16.30 -9.92
N LEU A 186 -7.18 -15.73 -9.18
CA LEU A 186 -6.32 -16.42 -8.25
C LEU A 186 -6.31 -15.65 -6.92
N PHE A 187 -6.30 -16.39 -5.82
CA PHE A 187 -6.06 -15.82 -4.49
C PHE A 187 -4.90 -16.55 -3.84
N GLU A 188 -3.90 -15.80 -3.42
CA GLU A 188 -2.67 -16.34 -2.88
C GLU A 188 -2.35 -15.77 -1.52
N VAL A 189 -1.83 -16.63 -0.64
CA VAL A 189 -1.46 -16.26 0.73
C VAL A 189 -0.12 -16.90 1.09
N HIS A 190 0.77 -16.11 1.70
CA HIS A 190 2.01 -16.63 2.27
C HIS A 190 1.75 -17.25 3.65
N LEU A 191 2.35 -18.41 3.87
CA LEU A 191 2.29 -19.13 5.14
C LEU A 191 3.56 -18.93 5.97
N ARG A 192 3.45 -19.20 7.27
CA ARG A 192 4.55 -19.02 8.24
C ARG A 192 5.80 -19.84 7.92
N ASP A 193 5.66 -20.98 7.26
CA ASP A 193 6.78 -21.82 6.80
C ASP A 193 7.51 -21.24 5.58
N GLY A 194 7.01 -20.13 5.03
CA GLY A 194 7.52 -19.46 3.84
C GLY A 194 6.96 -19.99 2.52
N SER A 195 6.05 -20.97 2.55
CA SER A 195 5.35 -21.44 1.36
C SER A 195 4.27 -20.45 0.89
N LEU A 196 3.92 -20.55 -0.38
CA LEU A 196 2.82 -19.80 -1.01
C LEU A 196 1.71 -20.79 -1.36
N VAL A 197 0.49 -20.51 -0.91
CA VAL A 197 -0.70 -21.28 -1.32
C VAL A 197 -1.48 -20.47 -2.34
N THR A 198 -1.78 -21.09 -3.48
CA THR A 198 -2.60 -20.51 -4.56
C THR A 198 -3.95 -21.21 -4.64
N VAL A 199 -5.01 -20.47 -4.33
CA VAL A 199 -6.40 -20.87 -4.55
C VAL A 199 -6.82 -20.45 -5.95
N LYS A 200 -7.39 -21.39 -6.71
CA LYS A 200 -7.89 -21.17 -8.08
C LYS A 200 -9.23 -21.87 -8.26
N PRO A 201 -10.03 -21.49 -9.28
CA PRO A 201 -11.28 -22.18 -9.54
C PRO A 201 -11.08 -23.68 -9.84
N ALA A 202 -11.90 -24.54 -9.24
CA ALA A 202 -11.90 -25.98 -9.53
C ALA A 202 -12.51 -26.29 -10.92
N GLY A 203 -13.45 -25.45 -11.36
CA GLY A 203 -14.18 -25.59 -12.62
C GLY A 203 -13.75 -24.62 -13.73
N LYS A 204 -14.65 -24.40 -14.70
CA LYS A 204 -14.47 -23.51 -15.85
C LYS A 204 -14.75 -22.03 -15.54
N ASP A 205 -14.90 -21.69 -14.27
CA ASP A 205 -15.16 -20.32 -13.84
C ASP A 205 -14.03 -19.39 -14.27
N ALA A 206 -14.44 -18.31 -14.94
CA ALA A 206 -13.55 -17.37 -15.59
C ALA A 206 -14.19 -15.98 -15.60
N ILE A 207 -13.34 -14.98 -15.71
CA ILE A 207 -13.71 -13.59 -15.88
C ILE A 207 -14.02 -13.36 -17.36
N TYR A 208 -15.06 -12.60 -17.65
CA TYR A 208 -15.44 -12.23 -19.01
C TYR A 208 -15.09 -10.76 -19.29
N ALA A 209 -14.40 -10.52 -20.40
CA ALA A 209 -14.07 -9.16 -20.82
C ALA A 209 -15.33 -8.30 -21.02
N GLY A 210 -15.21 -7.01 -20.67
CA GLY A 210 -16.29 -6.02 -20.78
C GLY A 210 -17.41 -6.16 -19.75
N LYS A 211 -17.36 -7.16 -18.85
CA LYS A 211 -18.34 -7.37 -17.79
C LYS A 211 -17.74 -7.06 -16.42
N TRP A 212 -18.59 -6.54 -15.53
CA TRP A 212 -18.27 -6.43 -14.12
C TRP A 212 -18.27 -7.82 -13.49
N HIS A 213 -17.25 -8.07 -12.68
CA HIS A 213 -17.12 -9.25 -11.84
C HIS A 213 -16.74 -8.85 -10.43
N HIS A 214 -17.27 -9.57 -9.44
CA HIS A 214 -16.82 -9.43 -8.05
C HIS A 214 -15.85 -10.56 -7.70
N LEU A 215 -14.74 -10.21 -7.06
CA LEU A 215 -13.78 -11.16 -6.55
C LEU A 215 -13.58 -10.96 -5.05
N ALA A 216 -13.53 -12.06 -4.31
CA ALA A 216 -13.14 -12.04 -2.90
C ALA A 216 -12.22 -13.21 -2.55
N GLY A 217 -11.07 -12.88 -1.95
CA GLY A 217 -10.21 -13.83 -1.24
C GLY A 217 -10.51 -13.77 0.25
N VAL A 218 -10.77 -14.93 0.86
CA VAL A 218 -11.09 -15.04 2.29
C VAL A 218 -10.15 -16.03 2.95
N PHE A 219 -9.52 -15.62 4.04
CA PHE A 219 -8.84 -16.51 4.96
C PHE A 219 -9.66 -16.65 6.25
N LYS A 220 -10.01 -17.88 6.61
CA LYS A 220 -10.75 -18.20 7.85
C LYS A 220 -10.41 -19.61 8.31
N SER A 221 -10.15 -19.79 9.61
CA SER A 221 -10.06 -21.12 10.25
C SER A 221 -9.22 -22.14 9.47
N ARG A 222 -7.99 -21.78 9.07
CA ARG A 222 -7.07 -22.67 8.32
C ARG A 222 -7.54 -23.03 6.90
N ALA A 223 -8.36 -22.17 6.29
CA ALA A 223 -8.74 -22.29 4.89
C ALA A 223 -8.60 -20.94 4.17
N ALA A 224 -8.05 -20.98 2.96
CA ALA A 224 -8.10 -19.88 2.00
C ALA A 224 -9.18 -20.22 0.97
N SER A 225 -10.10 -19.29 0.73
CA SER A 225 -11.25 -19.45 -0.17
C SER A 225 -11.28 -18.33 -1.20
N LEU A 226 -11.67 -18.66 -2.43
CA LEU A 226 -11.82 -17.70 -3.53
C LEU A 226 -13.26 -17.72 -4.01
N TYR A 227 -13.84 -16.53 -4.12
CA TYR A 227 -15.19 -16.30 -4.63
C TYR A 227 -15.13 -15.50 -5.94
N LEU A 228 -15.99 -15.87 -6.88
CA LEU A 228 -16.26 -15.14 -8.12
C LEU A 228 -17.76 -14.90 -8.22
N ASP A 229 -18.17 -13.65 -8.38
CA ASP A 229 -19.57 -13.21 -8.46
C ASP A 229 -20.42 -13.76 -7.31
N GLY A 230 -19.84 -13.79 -6.11
CA GLY A 230 -20.48 -14.27 -4.90
C GLY A 230 -20.48 -15.78 -4.72
N ARG A 231 -20.02 -16.58 -5.68
CA ARG A 231 -19.97 -18.05 -5.57
C ARG A 231 -18.58 -18.54 -5.19
N LEU A 232 -18.49 -19.50 -4.27
CA LEU A 232 -17.25 -20.20 -3.95
C LEU A 232 -16.77 -20.99 -5.17
N VAL A 233 -15.58 -20.65 -5.67
CA VAL A 233 -14.99 -21.30 -6.86
C VAL A 233 -13.76 -22.14 -6.53
N GLY A 234 -13.08 -21.86 -5.42
CA GLY A 234 -11.90 -22.59 -4.98
C GLY A 234 -11.68 -22.48 -3.47
N ARG A 235 -11.08 -23.52 -2.89
CA ARG A 235 -10.75 -23.56 -1.47
C ARG A 235 -9.54 -24.47 -1.26
N GLU A 236 -8.57 -24.00 -0.49
CA GLU A 236 -7.39 -24.76 -0.09
C GLU A 236 -7.25 -24.76 1.43
N SER A 237 -6.75 -25.89 1.95
CA SER A 237 -6.35 -25.99 3.36
C SER A 237 -5.00 -25.29 3.55
N VAL A 238 -4.91 -24.46 4.58
CA VAL A 238 -3.73 -23.65 4.89
C VAL A 238 -3.41 -23.76 6.37
N GLU A 239 -2.14 -23.74 6.76
CA GLU A 239 -1.80 -23.83 8.19
C GLU A 239 -2.05 -22.50 8.92
N SER A 240 -1.03 -21.66 8.96
CA SER A 240 -1.07 -20.34 9.56
C SER A 240 -0.47 -19.34 8.60
N LEU A 241 -1.09 -18.17 8.51
CA LEU A 241 -0.53 -17.07 7.74
C LEU A 241 0.84 -16.71 8.30
N ALA A 242 1.68 -16.22 7.40
CA ALA A 242 2.87 -15.52 7.79
C ALA A 242 2.55 -14.26 8.63
N GLU A 243 3.59 -13.68 9.21
CA GLU A 243 3.49 -12.35 9.80
C GLU A 243 3.02 -11.30 8.75
N PRO A 244 2.40 -10.19 9.19
CA PRO A 244 1.96 -9.13 8.30
C PRO A 244 3.07 -8.71 7.33
N SER A 245 2.69 -8.45 6.08
CA SER A 245 3.66 -7.98 5.08
C SER A 245 4.29 -6.67 5.52
N GLN A 246 5.60 -6.55 5.35
CA GLN A 246 6.34 -5.30 5.56
C GLN A 246 6.32 -4.38 4.33
N TYR A 247 5.62 -4.80 3.28
CA TYR A 247 5.52 -4.07 2.02
C TYR A 247 4.20 -3.31 1.92
N PRO A 248 4.18 -2.18 1.18
CA PRO A 248 2.94 -1.46 0.94
C PRO A 248 1.88 -2.34 0.28
N LEU A 249 0.61 -2.04 0.53
CA LEU A 249 -0.49 -2.60 -0.24
C LEU A 249 -0.58 -1.82 -1.55
N LEU A 250 -0.46 -2.53 -2.67
CA LEU A 250 -0.67 -1.97 -4.00
C LEU A 250 -2.00 -2.47 -4.55
N ILE A 251 -2.73 -1.58 -5.21
CA ILE A 251 -3.97 -1.89 -5.93
C ILE A 251 -3.72 -1.58 -7.40
N GLY A 252 -3.93 -2.58 -8.25
CA GLY A 252 -3.62 -2.53 -9.68
C GLY A 252 -2.19 -2.87 -10.06
N ALA A 253 -1.35 -3.31 -9.11
CA ALA A 253 0.01 -3.75 -9.38
C ALA A 253 0.52 -4.75 -8.35
N GLU A 254 1.59 -5.45 -8.70
CA GLU A 254 2.36 -6.32 -7.82
C GLU A 254 3.48 -5.56 -7.13
N VAL A 255 3.59 -5.78 -5.82
CA VAL A 255 4.77 -5.40 -5.03
C VAL A 255 5.94 -6.23 -5.48
N THR A 256 7.10 -5.61 -5.71
CA THR A 256 8.36 -6.34 -5.84
C THR A 256 9.35 -5.95 -4.73
N ALA A 257 10.33 -6.81 -4.45
CA ALA A 257 11.45 -6.49 -3.57
C ALA A 257 12.36 -5.36 -4.11
N GLN A 258 12.15 -4.91 -5.35
CA GLN A 258 12.83 -3.81 -6.02
C GLN A 258 11.91 -2.58 -6.06
N PRO A 259 12.43 -1.36 -6.30
CA PRO A 259 11.60 -0.14 -6.23
C PRO A 259 10.57 0.00 -7.36
N VAL A 260 10.33 -1.05 -8.15
CA VAL A 260 9.49 -1.01 -9.36
C VAL A 260 8.38 -2.05 -9.21
N ALA A 261 7.14 -1.59 -9.29
CA ALA A 261 5.98 -2.48 -9.34
C ALA A 261 5.91 -3.23 -10.68
N SER A 262 5.24 -4.36 -10.71
CA SER A 262 5.06 -5.20 -11.91
C SER A 262 3.59 -5.63 -12.07
N LEU A 263 3.28 -6.37 -13.15
CA LEU A 263 1.96 -6.98 -13.40
C LEU A 263 0.80 -5.98 -13.27
N PHE A 264 0.97 -4.81 -13.87
CA PHE A 264 0.01 -3.72 -13.84
C PHE A 264 -1.34 -4.14 -14.44
N PHE A 265 -2.42 -3.77 -13.75
CA PHE A 265 -3.78 -4.01 -14.18
C PHE A 265 -4.22 -2.98 -15.21
N ALA A 266 -4.80 -3.46 -16.32
CA ALA A 266 -5.52 -2.63 -17.28
C ALA A 266 -7.03 -2.88 -17.14
N GLY A 267 -7.79 -1.85 -16.80
CA GLY A 267 -9.24 -1.95 -16.65
C GLY A 267 -9.79 -1.06 -15.55
N ARG A 268 -11.01 -1.36 -15.10
CA ARG A 268 -11.71 -0.59 -14.06
C ARG A 268 -11.80 -1.37 -12.76
N LEU A 269 -11.59 -0.67 -11.65
CA LEU A 269 -11.75 -1.17 -10.29
C LEU A 269 -12.74 -0.32 -9.51
N ASP A 270 -13.50 -0.97 -8.63
CA ASP A 270 -14.40 -0.31 -7.69
C ASP A 270 -14.58 -1.16 -6.43
N GLY A 271 -15.09 -0.56 -5.36
CA GLY A 271 -15.47 -1.24 -4.12
C GLY A 271 -14.35 -2.06 -3.50
N ILE A 272 -13.10 -1.57 -3.55
CA ILE A 272 -11.98 -2.29 -2.95
C ILE A 272 -12.13 -2.24 -1.44
N LYS A 273 -12.28 -3.41 -0.81
CA LYS A 273 -12.42 -3.53 0.63
C LYS A 273 -11.45 -4.56 1.19
N ILE A 274 -10.68 -4.13 2.19
CA ILE A 274 -9.87 -5.01 3.03
C ILE A 274 -10.51 -5.06 4.42
N SER A 275 -10.79 -6.26 4.90
CA SER A 275 -11.35 -6.49 6.23
C SER A 275 -10.46 -7.39 7.06
N SER A 276 -10.24 -7.05 8.33
CA SER A 276 -9.59 -7.89 9.35
C SER A 276 -10.54 -8.95 9.95
N ASP A 277 -11.50 -9.41 9.14
CA ASP A 277 -12.42 -10.50 9.45
C ASP A 277 -12.85 -11.24 8.18
N ALA A 278 -13.36 -12.46 8.33
CA ALA A 278 -13.89 -13.27 7.25
C ALA A 278 -15.36 -12.92 6.98
N LYS A 279 -15.63 -12.16 5.92
CA LYS A 279 -16.97 -11.66 5.57
C LYS A 279 -17.86 -12.73 4.92
N TYR A 280 -17.28 -13.78 4.37
CA TYR A 280 -17.99 -14.82 3.63
C TYR A 280 -17.54 -16.22 4.07
N ASP A 281 -18.48 -17.11 4.39
CA ASP A 281 -18.20 -18.49 4.79
C ASP A 281 -19.18 -19.55 4.24
N SER A 282 -20.12 -19.14 3.40
CA SER A 282 -21.06 -20.01 2.71
C SER A 282 -20.62 -20.23 1.26
N ASP A 283 -21.20 -21.21 0.57
CA ASP A 283 -20.87 -21.49 -0.84
C ASP A 283 -21.31 -20.37 -1.80
N SER A 284 -22.22 -19.49 -1.35
CA SER A 284 -22.71 -18.37 -2.17
C SER A 284 -23.24 -17.21 -1.35
N PHE A 285 -23.02 -15.99 -1.82
CA PHE A 285 -23.66 -14.76 -1.35
C PHE A 285 -24.01 -13.86 -2.55
N THR A 286 -24.73 -12.77 -2.30
CA THR A 286 -24.95 -11.72 -3.30
C THR A 286 -23.97 -10.58 -3.04
N PRO A 287 -23.00 -10.33 -3.92
CA PRO A 287 -22.07 -9.22 -3.76
C PRO A 287 -22.81 -7.88 -3.68
N SER A 288 -22.48 -7.09 -2.68
CA SER A 288 -22.96 -5.71 -2.61
C SER A 288 -22.22 -4.89 -3.66
N ARG A 289 -22.95 -4.15 -4.51
CA ARG A 289 -22.32 -3.22 -5.44
C ARG A 289 -21.51 -2.16 -4.68
N ARG A 290 -22.14 -1.55 -3.67
CA ARG A 290 -21.53 -0.54 -2.82
C ARG A 290 -21.30 -1.10 -1.42
N HIS A 291 -20.07 -1.05 -0.95
CA HIS A 291 -19.73 -1.53 0.37
C HIS A 291 -19.89 -0.42 1.42
N LEU A 292 -20.26 -0.83 2.63
CA LEU A 292 -20.25 0.03 3.81
C LEU A 292 -19.08 -0.34 4.73
N PRO A 293 -18.44 0.63 5.39
CA PRO A 293 -17.43 0.34 6.38
C PRO A 293 -18.06 -0.21 7.66
N ASP A 294 -17.33 -1.08 8.33
CA ASP A 294 -17.63 -1.58 9.67
C ASP A 294 -16.35 -1.58 10.52
N ARG A 295 -16.45 -1.99 11.80
CA ARG A 295 -15.32 -1.95 12.74
C ARG A 295 -14.11 -2.82 12.35
N TYR A 296 -14.27 -3.73 11.40
CA TYR A 296 -13.21 -4.61 10.88
C TYR A 296 -12.72 -4.16 9.50
N THR A 297 -13.23 -3.04 8.98
CA THR A 297 -12.83 -2.53 7.67
C THR A 297 -11.52 -1.77 7.83
N GLU A 298 -10.45 -2.30 7.24
CA GLU A 298 -9.10 -1.73 7.28
C GLU A 298 -8.84 -0.76 6.13
N LEU A 299 -9.54 -0.95 5.01
CA LEU A 299 -9.52 -0.09 3.82
C LEU A 299 -10.86 -0.24 3.09
N LEU A 300 -11.45 0.87 2.66
CA LEU A 300 -12.62 0.88 1.78
C LEU A 300 -12.55 2.02 0.77
N LEU A 301 -12.52 1.66 -0.51
CA LEU A 301 -12.44 2.58 -1.63
C LEU A 301 -13.64 2.37 -2.57
N ASN A 302 -14.69 3.19 -2.41
CA ASN A 302 -15.82 3.28 -3.36
C ASN A 302 -15.57 4.32 -4.48
N MET A 303 -14.35 4.84 -4.59
CA MET A 303 -13.94 5.83 -5.61
C MET A 303 -14.69 7.17 -5.59
N ASP A 304 -15.29 7.52 -4.46
CA ASP A 304 -16.16 8.71 -4.32
C ASP A 304 -15.44 10.05 -4.45
N ASP A 305 -14.16 10.12 -4.07
CA ASP A 305 -13.41 11.37 -4.08
C ASP A 305 -11.92 11.16 -4.31
N LEU A 306 -11.35 12.01 -5.16
CA LEU A 306 -9.93 12.10 -5.45
C LEU A 306 -9.49 13.53 -5.22
N ARG A 307 -8.63 13.69 -4.21
CA ARG A 307 -7.97 14.95 -3.94
C ARG A 307 -6.56 14.89 -4.48
N VAL A 308 -6.40 15.32 -5.73
CA VAL A 308 -5.10 15.50 -6.42
C VAL A 308 -4.39 14.18 -6.68
N LEU A 309 -3.80 13.58 -5.64
CA LEU A 309 -3.11 12.30 -5.67
C LEU A 309 -3.67 11.32 -4.63
N TRP A 310 -4.62 11.71 -3.77
CA TRP A 310 -5.16 10.83 -2.74
C TRP A 310 -6.60 10.47 -2.98
N LEU A 311 -6.88 9.17 -2.94
CA LEU A 311 -8.22 8.65 -3.00
C LEU A 311 -8.80 8.57 -1.58
N TYR A 312 -10.07 8.94 -1.42
CA TYR A 312 -10.71 8.86 -0.12
C TYR A 312 -10.89 7.40 0.34
N ASP A 313 -10.57 7.16 1.61
CA ASP A 313 -10.75 5.89 2.31
C ASP A 313 -11.87 6.06 3.33
N GLU A 314 -12.94 5.31 3.11
CA GLU A 314 -14.13 5.34 3.96
C GLU A 314 -13.95 4.58 5.27
N SER A 315 -12.87 3.81 5.41
CA SER A 315 -12.55 3.10 6.65
C SER A 315 -12.25 4.06 7.82
N ILE A 316 -12.14 3.48 9.02
CA ILE A 316 -11.71 4.21 10.22
C ILE A 316 -10.22 4.57 10.18
N ASN A 317 -9.41 3.84 9.40
CA ASN A 317 -7.96 4.03 9.34
C ASN A 317 -7.58 5.29 8.57
N LYS A 318 -8.45 5.79 7.68
CA LYS A 318 -8.16 6.94 6.78
C LYS A 318 -6.83 6.74 6.05
N ALA A 319 -6.63 5.52 5.59
CA ALA A 319 -5.44 5.07 4.86
C ALA A 319 -5.54 5.48 3.39
N HIS A 320 -5.79 6.78 3.13
CA HIS A 320 -5.98 7.35 1.81
C HIS A 320 -4.83 6.96 0.87
N PRO A 321 -5.05 6.08 -0.12
CA PRO A 321 -3.96 5.66 -0.99
C PRO A 321 -3.49 6.82 -1.85
N GLN A 322 -2.19 6.84 -2.12
CA GLN A 322 -1.61 7.70 -3.14
C GLN A 322 -1.75 7.05 -4.52
N ILE A 323 -2.21 7.82 -5.50
CA ILE A 323 -2.18 7.47 -6.91
C ILE A 323 -0.74 7.60 -7.42
N ILE A 324 -0.25 6.53 -8.02
CA ILE A 324 1.00 6.50 -8.78
C ILE A 324 0.66 6.32 -10.26
N GLY A 325 1.37 7.04 -11.13
CA GLY A 325 1.09 7.07 -12.56
C GLY A 325 0.01 8.09 -12.93
N GLY A 326 -0.75 7.78 -13.99
CA GLY A 326 -1.80 8.60 -14.57
C GLY A 326 -3.22 8.06 -14.38
N ALA A 327 -3.45 7.22 -13.36
CA ALA A 327 -4.77 6.63 -13.08
C ALA A 327 -5.87 7.70 -12.99
N MET A 328 -7.06 7.39 -13.51
CA MET A 328 -8.17 8.35 -13.59
C MET A 328 -9.42 7.82 -12.93
N ILE A 329 -10.18 8.70 -12.29
CA ILE A 329 -11.56 8.41 -11.88
C ILE A 329 -12.51 8.75 -13.02
N GLN A 330 -13.45 7.86 -13.30
CA GLN A 330 -14.52 8.05 -14.27
C GLN A 330 -15.87 7.68 -13.67
N ALA A 331 -16.93 8.35 -14.13
CA ALA A 331 -18.29 7.95 -13.82
C ALA A 331 -18.65 6.64 -14.55
N GLU A 332 -19.24 5.69 -13.85
CA GLU A 332 -19.79 4.45 -14.43
C GLU A 332 -21.33 4.53 -14.43
N TYR A 333 -21.90 4.49 -15.63
CA TYR A 333 -23.35 4.65 -15.89
C TYR A 333 -24.07 3.32 -16.04
#